data_AF-A0A1S1HLD7-F1
#
_entry.id   AF-A0A1S1HLD7-F1
#
_cell.length_a   1.000
_cell.length_b   1.000
_cell.length_c   1.000
_cell.angle_alpha   90.00
_cell.angle_beta   90.00
_cell.angle_gamma   90.00
#
_symmetry.space_group_name_H-M   'P 1'
#
loop_
_entity.id
_entity.type
_entity.pdbx_description
1 polymer ?
#
loop_
_entity_poly.entity_id
_entity_poly.type
_entity_poly.pdbx_seq_one_letter_code
_entity_poly.pdbx_strand_id
1 'polypeptide(L)'
;MKAARAPRWAVSFADLCLLLLGFFILLQAQNGRTDGLAAGLRSAFGTAAAAGEVARDLRFAAAGLFERDEAVLTAAAAERLRVIGTEARTKGRRVRIVSEGQGGGNARLDRWELAAARTAAIARGIRAGGLDEQAIAIAIPAISGPAPAGQAITVRIEGAR
;
A
#
# COMPACT_ATOMS: atom_id res chain seq x y z
N MET A 1 31.85 13.21 51.53
CA MET A 1 31.05 14.02 50.60
C MET A 1 29.59 13.56 50.72
N LYS A 2 28.70 14.38 51.28
CA LYS A 2 27.28 14.01 51.45
C LYS A 2 26.57 14.15 50.09
N ALA A 3 26.01 13.06 49.57
CA ALA A 3 25.21 13.09 48.35
C ALA A 3 23.98 13.99 48.58
N ALA A 4 23.82 15.01 47.74
CA ALA A 4 22.63 15.87 47.75
C ALA A 4 21.41 14.99 47.44
N ARG A 5 20.42 14.99 48.34
CA ARG A 5 19.21 14.18 48.18
C ARG A 5 18.37 14.80 47.06
N ALA A 6 18.21 14.06 45.96
CA ALA A 6 17.37 14.49 44.86
C ALA A 6 15.95 14.78 45.39
N PRO A 7 15.34 15.91 44.99
CA PRO A 7 14.02 16.25 45.46
C PRO A 7 13.00 15.24 44.94
N ARG A 8 12.02 14.87 45.76
CA ARG A 8 11.06 13.78 45.47
C ARG A 8 10.27 13.98 44.16
N TRP A 9 10.07 15.23 43.73
CA TRP A 9 9.42 15.55 42.45
C TRP A 9 10.23 15.12 41.23
N ALA A 10 11.56 15.09 41.34
CA ALA A 10 12.43 14.73 40.22
C ALA A 10 12.23 13.28 39.78
N VAL A 11 11.83 12.41 40.72
CA VAL A 11 11.53 11.00 40.43
C VAL A 11 10.25 10.87 39.61
N SER A 12 9.18 11.55 40.00
CA SER A 12 7.91 11.55 39.25
C SER A 12 8.04 12.21 37.88
N PHE A 13 8.86 13.26 37.78
CA PHE A 13 9.15 13.89 36.50
C PHE A 13 9.93 12.95 35.57
N ALA A 14 10.97 12.29 36.09
CA ALA A 14 11.72 11.30 35.34
C ALA A 14 10.84 10.14 34.86
N ASP A 15 9.92 9.66 35.71
CA ASP A 15 8.97 8.61 35.35
C ASP A 15 8.06 9.05 34.18
N LEU A 16 7.52 10.27 34.22
CA LEU A 16 6.72 10.81 33.13
C LEU A 16 7.53 10.96 31.84
N CYS A 17 8.79 11.41 31.92
CA CYS A 17 9.68 11.47 30.78
C CYS A 17 9.98 10.08 30.20
N LEU A 18 10.16 9.06 31.04
CA LEU A 18 10.41 7.68 30.61
C LEU A 18 9.17 7.04 29.98
N LEU A 19 7.97 7.31 30.51
CA LEU A 19 6.71 6.89 29.90
C LEU A 19 6.51 7.55 28.52
N LEU A 20 6.77 8.86 28.41
CA LEU A 20 6.67 9.58 27.14
C LEU A 20 7.71 9.07 26.13
N LEU A 21 8.94 8.82 26.57
CA LEU A 21 10.01 8.27 25.74
C LEU A 21 9.66 6.85 25.25
N GLY A 22 9.15 5.98 26.14
CA GLY A 22 8.68 4.64 25.77
C GLY A 22 7.55 4.69 24.74
N PHE A 23 6.59 5.61 24.92
CA PHE A 23 5.53 5.85 23.94
C PHE A 23 6.07 6.31 22.59
N PHE A 24 7.01 7.26 22.57
CA PHE A 24 7.64 7.70 21.32
C PHE A 24 8.44 6.59 20.63
N ILE A 25 9.14 5.74 21.38
CA ILE A 25 9.85 4.58 20.84
C ILE A 25 8.86 3.59 20.22
N LEU A 26 7.74 3.30 20.89
CA LEU A 26 6.66 2.46 20.36
C LEU A 26 6.08 3.05 19.07
N LEU A 27 5.81 4.36 19.05
CA LEU A 27 5.30 5.05 17.87
C LEU A 27 6.31 4.99 16.71
N GLN A 28 7.60 5.22 16.98
CA GLN A 28 8.65 5.14 15.96
C GLN A 28 8.85 3.73 15.40
N ALA A 29 8.82 2.70 16.25
CA ALA A 29 8.89 1.31 15.81
C ALA A 29 7.74 0.93 14.86
N GLN A 30 6.62 1.65 14.95
CA GLN A 30 5.41 1.41 14.17
C GLN A 30 5.26 2.31 12.94
N ASN A 31 6.11 3.32 12.74
CA ASN A 31 6.03 4.28 11.63
C ASN A 31 6.19 3.66 10.22
N GLY A 32 6.44 2.35 10.12
CA GLY A 32 6.40 1.59 8.86
C GLY A 32 5.17 0.67 8.68
N ARG A 33 4.23 0.62 9.62
CA ARG A 33 3.10 -0.34 9.65
C ARG A 33 1.74 0.28 10.01
N THR A 34 1.51 1.54 9.63
CA THR A 34 0.23 2.25 9.86
C THR A 34 -1.00 1.47 9.39
N ASP A 35 -0.88 0.73 8.28
CA ASP A 35 -1.96 -0.12 7.75
C ASP A 35 -2.33 -1.28 8.69
N GLY A 36 -1.34 -1.85 9.39
CA GLY A 36 -1.55 -2.98 10.31
C GLY A 36 -2.24 -2.57 11.62
N LEU A 37 -2.01 -1.34 12.08
CA LEU A 37 -2.65 -0.82 13.29
C LEU A 37 -4.10 -0.45 13.06
N ALA A 38 -4.40 0.24 11.95
CA ALA A 38 -5.77 0.56 11.59
C ALA A 38 -6.60 -0.71 11.34
N ALA A 39 -5.97 -1.77 10.81
CA ALA A 39 -6.59 -3.09 10.68
C ALA A 39 -6.80 -3.77 12.05
N GLY A 40 -5.80 -3.75 12.94
CA GLY A 40 -5.90 -4.31 14.29
C GLY A 40 -6.91 -3.61 15.20
N LEU A 41 -7.00 -2.27 15.12
CA LEU A 41 -8.01 -1.47 15.80
C LEU A 41 -9.40 -1.74 15.24
N ARG A 42 -9.55 -1.88 13.91
CA ARG A 42 -10.81 -2.33 13.30
C ARG A 42 -11.20 -3.74 13.72
N SER A 43 -10.24 -4.66 13.86
CA SER A 43 -10.55 -6.03 14.30
C SER A 43 -10.88 -6.12 15.78
N ALA A 44 -10.31 -5.24 16.62
CA ALA A 44 -10.53 -5.24 18.05
C ALA A 44 -11.80 -4.46 18.48
N PHE A 45 -12.17 -3.42 17.73
CA PHE A 45 -13.28 -2.53 18.10
C PHE A 45 -14.40 -2.41 17.04
N GLY A 46 -14.19 -2.93 15.83
CA GLY A 46 -15.26 -3.06 14.86
C GLY A 46 -16.10 -4.29 15.18
N THR A 47 -17.43 -4.14 15.26
CA THR A 47 -18.35 -5.26 15.10
C THR A 47 -17.94 -6.01 13.84
N ALA A 48 -17.84 -7.34 13.91
CA ALA A 48 -17.51 -8.22 12.81
C ALA A 48 -18.38 -7.95 11.57
N ALA A 49 -18.04 -6.91 10.80
CA ALA A 49 -18.61 -6.65 9.50
C ALA A 49 -17.93 -7.63 8.57
N ALA A 50 -18.58 -8.79 8.46
CA ALA A 50 -18.27 -9.90 7.59
C ALA A 50 -16.84 -10.44 7.70
N ALA A 51 -16.70 -11.53 8.46
CA ALA A 51 -15.76 -12.59 8.15
C ALA A 51 -16.12 -13.28 6.81
N GLY A 52 -16.20 -12.51 5.73
CA GLY A 52 -16.62 -12.96 4.41
C GLY A 52 -15.83 -12.22 3.35
N GLU A 53 -14.92 -12.97 2.71
CA GLU A 53 -14.08 -12.57 1.57
C GLU A 53 -12.79 -11.81 1.94
N VAL A 54 -11.77 -12.59 2.30
CA VAL A 54 -10.37 -12.18 2.41
C VAL A 54 -9.97 -11.34 1.20
N ALA A 55 -9.51 -10.10 1.44
CA ALA A 55 -8.97 -9.23 0.40
C ALA A 55 -7.88 -10.00 -0.37
N ARG A 56 -7.99 -10.03 -1.70
CA ARG A 56 -7.06 -10.79 -2.54
C ARG A 56 -6.00 -9.86 -3.08
N ASP A 57 -4.76 -10.07 -2.66
CA ASP A 57 -3.60 -9.32 -3.15
C ASP A 57 -2.94 -10.09 -4.30
N LEU A 58 -2.94 -9.49 -5.48
CA LEU A 58 -2.25 -10.00 -6.65
C LEU A 58 -1.00 -9.14 -6.88
N ARG A 59 0.18 -9.70 -6.59
CA ARG A 59 1.46 -9.02 -6.78
C ARG A 59 2.04 -9.39 -8.15
N PHE A 60 2.45 -8.38 -8.90
CA PHE A 60 3.05 -8.50 -10.22
C PHE A 60 4.40 -7.79 -10.27
N ALA A 61 5.36 -8.39 -10.97
CA ALA A 61 6.53 -7.67 -11.43
C ALA A 61 6.17 -6.92 -12.73
N ALA A 62 6.51 -5.62 -12.83
CA ALA A 62 6.18 -4.84 -14.02
C ALA A 62 6.74 -5.45 -15.31
N ALA A 63 7.95 -6.04 -15.25
CA ALA A 63 8.57 -6.70 -16.40
C ALA A 63 7.73 -7.85 -17.01
N GLY A 64 6.80 -8.45 -16.26
CA GLY A 64 5.91 -9.50 -16.75
C GLY A 64 4.55 -9.01 -17.28
N LEU A 65 4.25 -7.71 -17.16
CA LEU A 65 2.96 -7.14 -17.56
C LEU A 65 3.05 -6.21 -18.77
N PHE A 66 4.22 -5.60 -18.98
CA PHE A 66 4.41 -4.57 -19.99
C PHE A 66 5.43 -4.96 -21.04
N GLU A 67 5.31 -4.37 -22.22
CA GLU A 67 6.41 -4.30 -23.18
C GLU A 67 7.63 -3.62 -22.54
N ARG A 68 8.82 -3.98 -23.03
CA ARG A 68 10.09 -3.60 -22.42
C ARG A 68 10.21 -2.07 -22.33
N ASP A 69 10.46 -1.57 -21.12
CA ASP A 69 10.63 -0.13 -20.84
C ASP A 69 9.47 0.76 -21.29
N GLU A 70 8.29 0.18 -21.53
CA GLU A 70 7.08 0.90 -21.95
C GLU A 70 5.93 0.73 -20.94
N ALA A 71 4.90 1.58 -21.09
CA ALA A 71 3.63 1.49 -20.36
C ALA A 71 2.53 0.82 -21.22
N VAL A 72 2.93 -0.04 -22.16
CA VAL A 72 2.04 -0.81 -23.02
C VAL A 72 1.90 -2.20 -22.43
N LEU A 73 0.67 -2.61 -22.11
CA LEU A 73 0.39 -3.94 -21.59
C LEU A 73 0.59 -5.00 -22.68
N THR A 74 1.17 -6.14 -22.34
CA THR A 74 1.15 -7.31 -23.23
C THR A 74 -0.31 -7.78 -23.41
N ALA A 75 -0.61 -8.44 -24.53
CA ALA A 75 -1.97 -8.96 -24.79
C ALA A 75 -2.46 -9.89 -23.66
N ALA A 76 -1.57 -10.76 -23.16
CA ALA A 76 -1.88 -11.66 -22.05
C ALA A 76 -2.14 -10.92 -20.73
N ALA A 77 -1.39 -9.85 -20.45
CA ALA A 77 -1.60 -9.02 -19.27
C ALA A 77 -2.92 -8.23 -19.37
N ALA A 78 -3.21 -7.65 -20.53
CA ALA A 78 -4.47 -6.93 -20.77
C ALA A 78 -5.69 -7.83 -20.54
N GLU A 79 -5.68 -9.05 -21.08
CA GLU A 79 -6.77 -10.00 -20.89
C GLU A 79 -6.92 -10.43 -19.42
N ARG A 80 -5.81 -10.69 -18.74
CA ARG A 80 -5.83 -11.02 -17.30
C ARG A 80 -6.44 -9.91 -16.46
N LEU A 81 -6.09 -8.66 -16.73
CA LEU A 81 -6.64 -7.49 -16.03
C LEU A 81 -8.14 -7.28 -16.34
N ARG A 82 -8.56 -7.54 -17.58
CA ARG A 82 -9.97 -7.51 -17.97
C ARG A 82 -10.80 -8.54 -17.19
N VAL A 83 -10.28 -9.75 -17.01
CA VAL A 83 -10.93 -10.80 -16.20
C VAL A 83 -11.05 -10.37 -14.75
N ILE A 84 -9.99 -9.78 -14.17
CA ILE A 84 -10.03 -9.24 -12.79
C ILE A 84 -11.11 -8.17 -12.66
N GLY A 85 -11.20 -7.24 -13.61
CA GLY A 85 -12.24 -6.20 -13.62
C GLY A 85 -13.65 -6.77 -13.71
N THR A 86 -13.83 -7.80 -14.56
CA THR A 86 -15.12 -8.49 -14.70
C THR A 86 -15.52 -9.17 -13.39
N GLU A 87 -14.60 -9.90 -12.75
CA GLU A 87 -14.85 -10.58 -11.48
C GLU A 87 -15.16 -9.58 -10.36
N ALA A 88 -14.42 -8.48 -10.28
CA ALA A 88 -14.67 -7.45 -9.28
C ALA A 88 -16.06 -6.81 -9.48
N ARG A 89 -16.45 -6.53 -10.72
CA ARG A 89 -17.78 -6.00 -11.05
C ARG A 89 -18.88 -6.96 -10.66
N THR A 90 -18.80 -8.24 -11.03
CA THR A 90 -19.87 -9.22 -10.73
C THR A 90 -20.04 -9.45 -9.24
N LYS A 91 -18.98 -9.30 -8.45
CA LYS A 91 -19.00 -9.42 -7.00
C LYS A 91 -19.20 -8.10 -6.25
N GLY A 92 -19.41 -6.98 -6.97
CA GLY A 92 -19.57 -5.66 -6.36
C GLY A 92 -18.35 -5.15 -5.58
N ARG A 93 -17.15 -5.66 -5.89
CA ARG A 93 -15.91 -5.36 -5.19
C ARG A 93 -15.20 -4.13 -5.74
N ARG A 94 -14.35 -3.53 -4.90
CA ARG A 94 -13.46 -2.43 -5.28
C ARG A 94 -12.05 -2.94 -5.55
N VAL A 95 -11.29 -2.20 -6.34
CA VAL A 95 -9.92 -2.54 -6.68
C VAL A 95 -8.99 -1.39 -6.31
N ARG A 96 -7.95 -1.69 -5.54
CA ARG A 96 -6.86 -0.76 -5.23
C ARG A 96 -5.60 -1.23 -5.94
N ILE A 97 -4.94 -0.32 -6.65
CA ILE A 97 -3.69 -0.57 -7.34
C ILE A 97 -2.60 0.21 -6.62
N VAL A 98 -1.57 -0.49 -6.15
CA VAL A 98 -0.41 0.10 -5.47
C VAL A 98 0.83 -0.17 -6.31
N SER A 99 1.54 0.88 -6.70
CA SER A 99 2.83 0.77 -7.39
C SER A 99 3.97 1.08 -6.43
N GLU A 100 4.77 0.07 -6.11
CA GLU A 100 5.96 0.18 -5.25
C GLU A 100 7.23 0.19 -6.10
N GLY A 101 8.12 1.14 -5.81
CA GLY A 101 9.39 1.24 -6.51
C GLY A 101 9.30 1.84 -7.91
N GLN A 102 10.46 1.95 -8.54
CA GLN A 102 10.61 2.50 -9.88
C GLN A 102 11.45 1.52 -10.70
N GLY A 103 10.98 1.21 -11.91
CA GLY A 103 11.76 0.48 -12.89
C GLY A 103 12.86 1.35 -13.50
N GLY A 104 13.53 0.85 -14.54
CA GLY A 104 14.25 1.74 -15.44
C GLY A 104 13.29 2.76 -16.07
N GLY A 105 13.76 3.98 -16.30
CA GLY A 105 13.11 4.92 -17.21
C GLY A 105 13.46 4.61 -18.67
N ASN A 106 12.91 5.37 -19.61
CA ASN A 106 13.29 5.28 -21.02
C ASN A 106 13.71 6.67 -21.55
N ALA A 107 14.02 6.77 -22.84
CA ALA A 107 14.46 8.03 -23.44
C ALA A 107 13.41 9.16 -23.43
N ARG A 108 12.12 8.83 -23.20
CA ARG A 108 10.99 9.76 -23.24
C ARG A 108 10.38 10.05 -21.87
N LEU A 109 10.35 9.05 -21.00
CA LEU A 109 9.72 9.09 -19.68
C LEU A 109 10.79 8.81 -18.62
N ASP A 110 10.83 9.66 -17.61
CA ASP A 110 11.64 9.35 -16.45
C ASP A 110 11.10 8.11 -15.69
N ARG A 111 11.88 7.63 -14.72
CA ARG A 111 11.54 6.44 -13.94
C ARG A 111 10.23 6.56 -13.15
N TRP A 112 9.86 7.77 -12.73
CA TRP A 112 8.63 8.04 -11.98
C TRP A 112 7.45 8.14 -12.93
N GLU A 113 7.59 8.88 -14.02
CA GLU A 113 6.58 9.04 -15.07
C GLU A 113 6.20 7.69 -15.68
N LEU A 114 7.19 6.85 -15.99
CA LEU A 114 6.94 5.52 -16.53
C LEU A 114 6.21 4.62 -15.51
N ALA A 115 6.59 4.69 -14.24
CA ALA A 115 5.90 3.94 -13.19
C ALA A 115 4.43 4.39 -13.04
N ALA A 116 4.17 5.70 -13.08
CA ALA A 116 2.84 6.27 -13.05
C ALA A 116 2.01 5.87 -14.29
N ALA A 117 2.60 5.95 -15.48
CA ALA A 117 1.96 5.55 -16.73
C ALA A 117 1.57 4.07 -16.74
N ARG A 118 2.44 3.20 -16.23
CA ARG A 118 2.17 1.75 -16.05
C ARG A 118 1.01 1.51 -15.08
N THR A 119 1.00 2.23 -13.97
CA THR A 119 -0.09 2.12 -12.98
C THR A 119 -1.43 2.53 -13.59
N ALA A 120 -1.46 3.62 -14.36
CA ALA A 120 -2.65 4.06 -15.09
C ALA A 120 -3.07 3.06 -16.19
N ALA A 121 -2.12 2.43 -16.88
CA ALA A 121 -2.41 1.39 -17.87
C ALA A 121 -3.09 0.18 -17.24
N ILE A 122 -2.67 -0.23 -16.04
CA ILE A 122 -3.34 -1.32 -15.30
C ILE A 122 -4.76 -0.93 -14.93
N ALA A 123 -4.98 0.28 -14.41
CA ALA A 123 -6.32 0.77 -14.09
C ALA A 123 -7.25 0.73 -15.31
N ARG A 124 -6.75 1.16 -16.48
CA ARG A 124 -7.48 1.07 -17.75
C ARG A 124 -7.77 -0.37 -18.17
N GLY A 125 -6.81 -1.29 -18.00
CA GLY A 125 -6.98 -2.70 -18.29
C GLY A 125 -8.07 -3.36 -17.42
N ILE A 126 -8.13 -3.00 -16.14
CA ILE A 126 -9.18 -3.46 -15.22
C ILE A 126 -10.54 -2.85 -15.58
N ARG A 127 -10.58 -1.55 -15.89
CA ARG A 127 -11.80 -0.86 -16.35
C ARG A 127 -12.38 -1.47 -17.62
N ALA A 128 -11.54 -2.02 -18.51
CA ALA A 128 -11.99 -2.74 -19.71
C ALA A 128 -12.84 -3.99 -19.38
N GLY A 129 -12.77 -4.52 -18.15
CA GLY A 129 -13.68 -5.55 -17.62
C GLY A 129 -15.07 -5.02 -17.20
N GLY A 130 -15.33 -3.72 -17.35
CA GLY A 130 -16.59 -3.07 -17.02
C GLY A 130 -16.74 -2.67 -15.54
N LEU A 131 -15.64 -2.68 -14.76
CA LEU A 131 -15.63 -2.11 -13.42
C LEU A 131 -15.69 -0.58 -13.50
N ASP A 132 -16.55 0.05 -12.68
CA ASP A 132 -16.68 1.50 -12.63
C ASP A 132 -15.38 2.17 -12.17
N GLU A 133 -15.06 3.33 -12.74
CA GLU A 133 -13.82 4.07 -12.40
C GLU A 133 -13.78 4.50 -10.93
N GLN A 134 -14.92 4.82 -10.32
CA GLN A 134 -15.01 5.16 -8.90
C GLN A 134 -14.73 3.97 -7.98
N ALA A 135 -14.80 2.74 -8.51
CA ALA A 135 -14.43 1.53 -7.79
C ALA A 135 -12.95 1.19 -7.92
N ILE A 136 -12.16 1.98 -8.66
CA ILE A 136 -10.72 1.79 -8.86
C ILE A 136 -9.95 2.91 -8.16
N ALA A 137 -9.14 2.55 -7.16
CA ALA A 137 -8.22 3.47 -6.50
C ALA A 137 -6.77 3.23 -6.94
N ILE A 138 -6.03 4.30 -7.19
CA ILE A 138 -4.59 4.24 -7.54
C ILE A 138 -3.78 4.87 -6.41
N ALA A 139 -2.71 4.20 -5.98
CA ALA A 139 -1.74 4.71 -5.02
C ALA A 139 -0.31 4.48 -5.53
N ILE A 140 0.48 5.55 -5.52
CA ILE A 140 1.92 5.52 -5.81
C ILE A 140 2.63 6.07 -4.57
N PRO A 141 2.89 5.24 -3.55
CA PRO A 141 3.55 5.69 -2.33
C PRO A 141 4.94 6.25 -2.63
N ALA A 142 5.33 7.30 -1.91
CA ALA A 142 6.70 7.78 -1.91
C ALA A 142 7.62 6.66 -1.39
N ILE A 143 8.75 6.45 -2.06
CA ILE A 143 9.71 5.43 -1.65
C ILE A 143 10.42 5.93 -0.40
N SER A 144 10.17 5.32 0.74
CA SER A 144 10.94 5.52 1.97
C SER A 144 11.70 4.23 2.27
N GLY A 145 12.96 4.15 1.84
CA GLY A 145 13.81 2.96 2.01
C GLY A 145 14.61 2.61 0.74
N PRO A 146 15.38 1.51 0.76
CA PRO A 146 16.10 1.03 -0.42
C PRO A 146 15.12 0.80 -1.56
N ALA A 147 15.39 1.39 -2.73
CA ALA A 147 14.54 1.16 -3.90
C ALA A 147 14.53 -0.34 -4.23
N PRO A 148 13.34 -0.98 -4.35
CA PRO A 148 13.29 -2.37 -4.78
C PRO A 148 13.90 -2.48 -6.18
N ALA A 149 14.44 -3.66 -6.52
CA ALA A 149 15.01 -3.94 -7.83
C ALA A 149 13.89 -3.98 -8.89
N GLY A 150 13.48 -2.79 -9.35
CA GLY A 150 12.40 -2.59 -10.31
C GLY A 150 11.07 -2.19 -9.68
N GLN A 151 10.05 -2.09 -10.54
CA GLN A 151 8.68 -1.73 -10.15
C GLN A 151 7.87 -3.00 -9.82
N ALA A 152 7.34 -3.05 -8.59
CA ALA A 152 6.38 -4.05 -8.16
C ALA A 152 5.00 -3.42 -8.08
N ILE A 153 3.98 -4.13 -8.57
CA ILE A 153 2.60 -3.62 -8.60
C ILE A 153 1.70 -4.61 -7.89
N THR A 154 0.97 -4.13 -6.90
CA THR A 154 -0.01 -4.92 -6.15
C THR A 154 -1.41 -4.46 -6.54
N VAL A 155 -2.22 -5.39 -7.05
CA VAL A 155 -3.64 -5.20 -7.29
C VAL A 155 -4.39 -5.89 -6.16
N ARG A 156 -4.97 -5.09 -5.27
CA ARG A 156 -5.77 -5.55 -4.12
C ARG A 156 -7.25 -5.47 -4.48
N ILE A 157 -7.95 -6.59 -4.34
CA ILE A 157 -9.40 -6.66 -4.51
C ILE A 157 -10.02 -6.59 -3.11
N GLU A 158 -10.71 -5.49 -2.82
CA GLU A 158 -11.33 -5.18 -1.53
C GLU A 158 -12.83 -5.55 -1.56
N GLY A 159 -13.33 -6.14 -0.47
CA GLY A 159 -14.76 -6.43 -0.29
C GLY A 159 -15.61 -5.15 -0.33
N ALA A 160 -16.85 -5.27 -0.80
CA ALA A 160 -17.80 -4.16 -0.78
C ALA A 160 -18.01 -3.66 0.66
N ARG A 161 -18.03 -2.33 0.86
CA ARG A 161 -18.45 -1.70 2.12
C ARG A 161 -19.96 -1.69 2.20
#